data_AF-A0A381TRW4-F1
#
_entry.id   AF-A0A381TRW4-F1
#
_cell.length_a   1.000
_cell.length_b   1.000
_cell.length_c   1.000
_cell.angle_alpha   90.00
_cell.angle_beta   90.00
_cell.angle_gamma   90.00
#
_symmetry.space_group_name_H-M   'P 1'
#
loop_
_entity.id
_entity.type
_entity.pdbx_description
1 polymer ?
#
loop_
_entity_poly.entity_id
_entity_poly.type
_entity_poly.pdbx_seq_one_letter_code
_entity_poly.pdbx_strand_id
1 'polypeptide(L)'
;MTSRAYELSQTVDIDGDQVITGNTIFNTTGYMTVPVGTTAQRPAGVYGPNTGQVRYNSTLGKYEGYHDAEWIALNDLIDKDQDTKITVHEGWGNDEDEIKIYAGDAGAGNERIFVNTSQITATTSHLQLAAAHTVITGNLTVQGTQTKVESTTLVTTDKTIELSNAAIKTTATATGAGIQ
;
A
#
# COMPACT_ATOMS: atom_id res chain seq x y z
N MET A 1 47.39 -4.55 34.41
CA MET A 1 47.60 -3.51 33.38
C MET A 1 46.26 -2.84 33.15
N THR A 2 46.13 -1.57 33.53
CA THR A 2 44.91 -0.80 33.27
C THR A 2 44.89 -0.40 31.80
N SER A 3 43.86 -0.85 31.07
CA SER A 3 43.58 -0.39 29.71
C SER A 3 43.43 1.13 29.75
N ARG A 4 44.23 1.84 28.95
CA ARG A 4 44.07 3.28 28.76
C ARG A 4 43.13 3.47 27.59
N ALA A 5 41.95 4.04 27.82
CA ALA A 5 41.11 4.53 26.73
C ALA A 5 41.84 5.70 26.06
N TYR A 6 42.10 5.57 24.76
CA TYR A 6 42.68 6.65 23.97
C TYR A 6 41.50 7.38 23.31
N GLU A 7 41.16 8.56 23.82
CA GLU A 7 40.10 9.38 23.24
C GLU A 7 40.66 10.25 22.13
N LEU A 8 40.20 10.04 20.89
CA LEU A 8 40.41 10.97 19.79
C LEU A 8 39.25 11.97 19.77
N SER A 9 39.53 13.22 20.13
CA SER A 9 38.56 14.34 20.13
C SER A 9 38.61 15.18 18.85
N GLN A 10 39.18 14.66 17.77
CA GLN A 10 39.35 15.36 16.49
C GLN A 10 38.72 14.57 15.36
N THR A 11 38.53 15.23 14.22
CA THR A 11 38.18 14.56 12.96
C THR A 11 39.22 13.49 12.66
N VAL A 12 38.74 12.27 12.44
CA VAL A 12 39.54 11.17 11.92
C VAL A 12 39.27 11.09 10.43
N ASP A 13 40.27 11.43 9.63
CA ASP A 13 40.21 11.29 8.16
C ASP A 13 40.87 9.97 7.76
N ILE A 14 40.15 9.16 6.99
CA ILE A 14 40.58 7.84 6.53
C ILE A 14 40.21 7.73 5.06
N ASP A 15 41.22 7.69 4.19
CA ASP A 15 41.06 7.66 2.73
C ASP A 15 40.62 6.30 2.17
N GLY A 16 40.51 5.27 3.02
CA GLY A 16 40.24 3.89 2.62
C GLY A 16 39.03 3.24 3.31
N ASP A 17 38.77 1.99 2.96
CA ASP A 17 37.68 1.22 3.55
C ASP A 17 37.91 0.97 5.04
N GLN A 18 36.89 1.19 5.86
CA GLN A 18 36.89 0.85 7.27
C GLN A 18 36.15 -0.46 7.50
N VAL A 19 36.81 -1.44 8.12
CA VAL A 19 36.19 -2.69 8.56
C VAL A 19 36.08 -2.69 10.08
N ILE A 20 34.87 -2.65 10.61
CA ILE A 20 34.57 -2.71 12.05
C ILE A 20 33.89 -4.05 12.33
N THR A 21 34.56 -4.92 13.10
CA THR A 21 34.07 -6.27 13.41
C THR A 21 33.10 -6.33 14.59
N GLY A 22 32.95 -5.22 15.33
CA GLY A 22 32.00 -5.06 16.43
C GLY A 22 30.85 -4.12 16.09
N ASN A 23 29.97 -3.87 17.06
CA ASN A 23 28.89 -2.90 16.91
C ASN A 23 29.45 -1.48 16.82
N THR A 24 28.93 -0.68 15.89
CA THR A 24 29.20 0.75 15.81
C THR A 24 28.04 1.52 16.45
N ILE A 25 28.33 2.44 17.38
CA ILE A 25 27.33 3.28 18.05
C ILE A 25 27.60 4.73 17.69
N PHE A 26 26.64 5.38 17.03
CA PHE A 26 26.66 6.82 16.76
C PHE A 26 25.89 7.57 17.86
N ASN A 27 26.58 7.96 18.93
CA ASN A 27 25.97 8.66 20.07
C ASN A 27 25.93 10.18 19.86
N THR A 28 25.16 10.62 18.87
CA THR A 28 24.94 12.03 18.54
C THR A 28 23.46 12.26 18.27
N THR A 29 22.98 13.49 18.47
CA THR A 29 21.62 13.92 18.09
C THR A 29 21.55 14.48 16.67
N GLY A 30 22.68 14.50 15.95
CA GLY A 30 22.76 14.92 14.56
C GLY A 30 22.35 13.82 13.58
N TYR A 31 23.09 13.70 12.49
CA TYR A 31 22.79 12.75 11.41
C TYR A 31 24.04 11.97 10.98
N MET A 32 23.79 10.84 10.30
CA MET A 32 24.78 10.12 9.52
C MET A 32 24.55 10.43 8.04
N THR A 33 25.55 10.98 7.35
CA THR A 33 25.49 11.11 5.89
C THR A 33 25.76 9.75 5.27
N VAL A 34 24.85 9.28 4.42
CA VAL A 34 25.04 8.08 3.60
C VAL A 34 25.62 8.49 2.23
N PRO A 35 26.28 7.56 1.51
CA PRO A 35 26.72 7.82 0.14
C PRO A 35 25.58 8.31 -0.75
N VAL A 36 25.89 9.20 -1.69
CA VAL A 36 24.93 9.75 -2.66
C VAL A 36 25.44 9.48 -4.07
N GLY A 37 24.57 8.98 -4.95
CA GLY A 37 24.92 8.77 -6.35
C GLY A 37 23.72 8.44 -7.23
N THR A 38 23.93 8.46 -8.55
CA THR A 38 22.95 8.05 -9.56
C THR A 38 22.78 6.53 -9.60
N THR A 39 21.72 6.02 -10.22
CA THR A 39 21.52 4.57 -10.43
C THR A 39 22.72 3.90 -11.12
N ALA A 40 23.37 4.59 -12.05
CA ALA A 40 24.56 4.07 -12.75
C ALA A 40 25.81 3.97 -11.85
N GLN A 41 25.85 4.71 -10.74
CA GLN A 41 26.92 4.69 -9.75
C GLN A 41 26.61 3.75 -8.59
N ARG A 42 25.61 2.87 -8.71
CA ARG A 42 25.40 1.79 -7.74
C ARG A 42 26.66 0.93 -7.68
N PRO A 43 27.21 0.65 -6.48
CA PRO A 43 28.34 -0.25 -6.34
C PRO A 43 28.11 -1.56 -7.11
N ALA A 44 28.99 -1.87 -8.06
CA ALA A 44 29.02 -3.17 -8.75
C ALA A 44 29.90 -4.13 -7.93
N GLY A 45 29.45 -5.37 -7.75
CA GLY A 45 29.99 -6.31 -6.77
C GLY A 45 31.51 -6.50 -6.81
N VAL A 46 32.21 -6.08 -5.74
CA VAL A 46 33.60 -6.46 -5.41
C VAL A 46 33.87 -6.54 -3.89
N TYR A 47 32.95 -6.15 -3.00
CA TYR A 47 33.13 -6.31 -1.55
C TYR A 47 31.98 -7.20 -1.03
N GLY A 48 32.30 -8.32 -0.36
CA GLY A 48 31.34 -9.37 0.02
C GLY A 48 30.16 -8.91 0.88
N PRO A 49 29.34 -9.88 1.32
CA PRO A 49 27.90 -9.93 1.00
C PRO A 49 27.28 -8.54 0.84
N ASN A 50 26.94 -8.16 -0.40
CA ASN A 50 26.36 -6.85 -0.74
C ASN A 50 25.08 -6.51 0.07
N THR A 51 24.48 -7.48 0.77
CA THR A 51 23.30 -7.29 1.62
C THR A 51 23.59 -6.36 2.80
N GLY A 52 22.76 -5.31 2.94
CA GLY A 52 22.81 -4.36 4.06
C GLY A 52 23.45 -3.01 3.75
N GLN A 53 23.92 -2.80 2.51
CA GLN A 53 24.37 -1.47 2.06
C GLN A 53 23.20 -0.49 2.05
N VAL A 54 23.44 0.78 2.41
CA VAL A 54 22.44 1.86 2.38
C VAL A 54 23.03 3.10 1.72
N ARG A 55 22.27 3.75 0.84
CA ARG A 55 22.67 5.00 0.17
C ARG A 55 21.46 5.82 -0.27
N TYR A 56 21.70 7.03 -0.76
CA TYR A 56 20.69 7.85 -1.43
C TYR A 56 20.92 7.83 -2.96
N ASN A 57 19.86 7.51 -3.70
CA ASN A 57 19.87 7.50 -5.16
C ASN A 57 19.34 8.84 -5.69
N SER A 58 20.23 9.67 -6.22
CA SER A 58 19.87 11.00 -6.74
C SER A 58 19.09 10.96 -8.05
N THR A 59 19.10 9.85 -8.78
CA THR A 59 18.25 9.65 -9.98
C THR A 59 16.81 9.38 -9.59
N LEU A 60 16.59 8.59 -8.53
CA LEU A 60 15.25 8.20 -8.06
C LEU A 60 14.70 9.14 -6.98
N GLY A 61 15.55 9.93 -6.35
CA GLY A 61 15.20 10.81 -5.22
C GLY A 61 14.93 10.06 -3.91
N LYS A 62 15.45 8.84 -3.74
CA LYS A 62 15.07 7.90 -2.67
C LYS A 62 16.27 7.30 -1.94
N TYR A 63 16.06 6.95 -0.68
CA TYR A 63 16.97 6.07 0.04
C TYR A 63 16.79 4.63 -0.45
N GLU A 64 17.90 3.94 -0.73
CA GLU A 64 17.90 2.56 -1.18
C GLU A 64 18.83 1.70 -0.32
N GLY A 65 18.40 0.45 -0.10
CA GLY A 65 19.17 -0.59 0.56
C GLY A 65 19.47 -1.72 -0.41
N TYR A 66 20.64 -2.35 -0.31
CA TYR A 66 20.91 -3.56 -1.08
C TYR A 66 20.47 -4.80 -0.31
N HIS A 67 19.65 -5.63 -0.93
CA HIS A 67 19.13 -6.87 -0.38
C HIS A 67 18.98 -7.91 -1.50
N ASP A 68 19.42 -9.14 -1.25
CA ASP A 68 19.26 -10.29 -2.15
C ASP A 68 19.59 -10.01 -3.63
N ALA A 69 20.82 -9.54 -3.86
CA ALA A 69 21.33 -9.18 -5.18
C ALA A 69 20.69 -7.93 -5.84
N GLU A 70 19.88 -7.15 -5.12
CA GLU A 70 19.11 -6.05 -5.69
C GLU A 70 19.12 -4.79 -4.81
N TRP A 71 18.85 -3.64 -5.42
CA TRP A 71 18.66 -2.37 -4.72
C TRP A 71 17.16 -2.08 -4.56
N ILE A 72 16.69 -2.04 -3.32
CA ILE A 72 15.29 -1.76 -2.95
C ILE A 72 15.15 -0.37 -2.34
N ALA A 73 14.03 0.32 -2.59
CA ALA A 73 13.72 1.56 -1.89
C ALA A 73 13.38 1.27 -0.41
N LEU A 74 13.82 2.12 0.51
CA LEU A 74 13.60 1.92 1.95
C LEU A 74 12.30 2.56 2.47
N ASN A 75 11.65 3.38 1.66
CA ASN A 75 10.54 4.23 2.08
C ASN A 75 9.19 3.86 1.46
N ASP A 76 9.13 2.85 0.58
CA ASP A 76 7.91 2.54 -0.16
C ASP A 76 7.55 1.04 -0.10
N LEU A 77 6.25 0.74 -0.15
CA LEU A 77 5.73 -0.60 -0.43
C LEU A 77 5.52 -0.71 -1.94
N ILE A 78 6.60 -0.96 -2.66
CA ILE A 78 6.62 -1.11 -4.11
C ILE A 78 7.28 -2.46 -4.43
N ASP A 79 6.80 -3.14 -5.46
CA ASP A 79 7.46 -4.33 -5.99
C ASP A 79 8.67 -4.01 -6.89
N LYS A 80 9.19 -5.01 -7.59
CA LYS A 80 10.48 -4.90 -8.27
C LYS A 80 10.44 -4.02 -9.53
N ASP A 81 9.43 -4.21 -10.38
CA ASP A 81 9.27 -3.45 -11.63
C ASP A 81 8.41 -2.18 -11.45
N GLN A 82 7.95 -1.93 -10.22
CA GLN A 82 7.27 -0.72 -9.77
C GLN A 82 5.85 -0.57 -10.30
N ASP A 83 5.24 -1.66 -10.75
CA ASP A 83 3.87 -1.66 -11.23
C ASP A 83 2.86 -1.95 -10.11
N THR A 84 3.32 -2.55 -9.01
CA THR A 84 2.50 -2.83 -7.84
C THR A 84 3.00 -2.03 -6.65
N LYS A 85 2.17 -1.13 -6.13
CA LYS A 85 2.55 -0.24 -5.03
C LYS A 85 1.41 0.18 -4.12
N ILE A 86 1.76 0.47 -2.87
CA ILE A 86 0.89 1.17 -1.91
C ILE A 86 1.50 2.55 -1.64
N THR A 87 0.77 3.61 -1.97
CA THR A 87 1.15 4.98 -1.63
C THR A 87 0.16 5.57 -0.63
N VAL A 88 0.70 6.36 0.29
CA VAL A 88 -0.09 7.15 1.25
C VAL A 88 0.12 8.65 1.05
N HIS A 89 0.95 9.00 0.07
CA HIS A 89 1.45 10.34 -0.17
C HIS A 89 1.95 10.44 -1.60
N GLU A 90 1.55 11.45 -2.36
CA GLU A 90 1.97 11.62 -3.76
C GLU A 90 2.94 12.82 -3.94
N GLY A 91 3.13 13.66 -2.93
CA GLY A 91 4.11 14.76 -3.01
C GLY A 91 4.23 15.63 -1.74
N TRP A 92 5.45 16.07 -1.42
CA TRP A 92 5.73 16.88 -0.22
C TRP A 92 4.82 18.12 -0.10
N GLY A 93 4.21 18.31 1.06
CA GLY A 93 3.43 19.52 1.39
C GLY A 93 1.92 19.39 1.19
N ASN A 94 1.44 18.27 0.68
CA ASN A 94 0.01 17.96 0.62
C ASN A 94 -0.40 17.02 1.76
N ASP A 95 -1.66 17.07 2.17
CA ASP A 95 -2.29 16.16 3.12
C ASP A 95 -3.36 15.33 2.39
N GLU A 96 -2.93 14.39 1.54
CA GLU A 96 -3.89 13.59 0.77
C GLU A 96 -4.78 12.66 1.62
N ASP A 97 -4.43 12.34 2.87
CA ASP A 97 -5.21 11.48 3.80
C ASP A 97 -5.81 10.21 3.16
N GLU A 98 -5.11 9.67 2.15
CA GLU A 98 -5.57 8.61 1.26
C GLU A 98 -4.56 7.46 1.23
N ILE A 99 -5.05 6.22 1.15
CA ILE A 99 -4.23 5.04 0.82
C ILE A 99 -4.62 4.60 -0.59
N LYS A 100 -3.64 4.58 -1.50
CA LYS A 100 -3.81 4.14 -2.88
C LYS A 100 -3.08 2.83 -3.07
N ILE A 101 -3.80 1.82 -3.56
CA ILE A 101 -3.26 0.51 -3.91
C ILE A 101 -3.30 0.39 -5.43
N TYR A 102 -2.14 0.15 -6.01
CA TYR A 102 -1.95 -0.07 -7.43
C TYR A 102 -1.43 -1.50 -7.60
N ALA A 103 -2.02 -2.23 -8.54
CA ALA A 103 -1.43 -3.42 -9.13
C ALA A 103 -1.48 -3.22 -10.64
N GLY A 104 -0.43 -3.63 -11.34
CA GLY A 104 -0.30 -3.50 -12.79
C GLY A 104 0.25 -2.16 -13.28
N ASP A 105 0.83 -2.22 -14.47
CA ASP A 105 1.47 -1.10 -15.16
C ASP A 105 0.50 0.05 -15.38
N ALA A 106 1.02 1.28 -15.30
CA ALA A 106 0.25 2.53 -15.39
C ALA A 106 -0.63 2.69 -16.65
N GLY A 107 -0.56 1.74 -17.61
CA GLY A 107 -1.33 1.68 -18.84
C GLY A 107 -2.28 0.48 -19.00
N ALA A 108 -2.29 -0.53 -18.13
CA ALA A 108 -3.19 -1.68 -18.28
C ALA A 108 -4.02 -1.90 -16.99
N GLY A 109 -5.35 -1.85 -17.14
CA GLY A 109 -6.30 -1.94 -16.05
C GLY A 109 -6.40 -3.32 -15.40
N ASN A 110 -5.39 -3.74 -14.64
CA ASN A 110 -5.38 -5.01 -13.93
C ASN A 110 -5.44 -4.80 -12.40
N GLU A 111 -6.67 -4.89 -11.87
CA GLU A 111 -7.08 -5.22 -10.48
C GLU A 111 -6.44 -4.47 -9.29
N ARG A 112 -7.09 -3.37 -8.87
CA ARG A 112 -6.62 -2.45 -7.82
C ARG A 112 -6.58 -3.01 -6.38
N ILE A 113 -7.36 -4.04 -6.00
CA ILE A 113 -7.25 -4.72 -4.69
C ILE A 113 -7.73 -6.18 -4.84
N PHE A 114 -6.84 -7.17 -4.71
CA PHE A 114 -7.18 -8.58 -4.55
C PHE A 114 -6.89 -9.03 -3.11
N VAL A 115 -7.93 -9.18 -2.28
CA VAL A 115 -7.77 -9.66 -0.90
C VAL A 115 -8.11 -11.15 -0.84
N ASN A 116 -7.08 -12.01 -0.80
CA ASN A 116 -7.24 -13.45 -0.57
C ASN A 116 -7.42 -13.75 0.93
N THR A 117 -8.50 -13.22 1.49
CA THR A 117 -8.92 -13.45 2.87
C THR A 117 -10.35 -13.96 2.87
N SER A 118 -10.77 -14.60 3.96
CA SER A 118 -12.14 -15.10 4.09
C SER A 118 -13.20 -13.98 4.18
N GLN A 119 -12.81 -12.73 4.51
CA GLN A 119 -13.75 -11.63 4.71
C GLN A 119 -13.13 -10.23 4.53
N ILE A 120 -13.88 -9.30 3.93
CA ILE A 120 -13.61 -7.85 3.92
C ILE A 120 -14.75 -7.14 4.67
N THR A 121 -14.44 -6.24 5.60
CA THR A 121 -15.43 -5.45 6.35
C THR A 121 -15.15 -3.96 6.16
N ALA A 122 -16.14 -3.18 5.71
CA ALA A 122 -16.07 -1.72 5.64
C ALA A 122 -17.02 -1.09 6.66
N THR A 123 -16.48 -0.46 7.71
CA THR A 123 -17.25 0.26 8.73
C THR A 123 -17.21 1.75 8.45
N THR A 124 -18.18 2.22 7.67
CA THR A 124 -18.27 3.61 7.21
C THR A 124 -19.73 4.05 7.19
N SER A 125 -19.99 5.35 7.33
CA SER A 125 -21.32 5.93 7.13
C SER A 125 -21.77 5.88 5.67
N HIS A 126 -20.83 5.77 4.73
CA HIS A 126 -21.08 5.73 3.30
C HIS A 126 -20.03 4.87 2.57
N LEU A 127 -20.50 4.01 1.67
CA LEU A 127 -19.65 3.24 0.76
C LEU A 127 -20.19 3.42 -0.67
N GLN A 128 -19.35 3.90 -1.57
CA GLN A 128 -19.67 4.10 -2.99
C GLN A 128 -18.79 3.23 -3.88
N LEU A 129 -19.41 2.51 -4.81
CA LEU A 129 -18.73 1.77 -5.87
C LEU A 129 -19.04 2.42 -7.22
N ALA A 130 -18.15 3.28 -7.69
CA ALA A 130 -18.26 3.95 -8.99
C ALA A 130 -17.65 3.08 -10.11
N ALA A 131 -18.17 1.86 -10.28
CA ALA A 131 -17.72 0.91 -11.30
C ALA A 131 -18.75 0.80 -12.43
N ALA A 132 -18.28 0.47 -13.64
CA ALA A 132 -19.17 0.18 -14.77
C ALA A 132 -19.99 -1.11 -14.56
N HIS A 133 -19.49 -2.05 -13.75
CA HIS A 133 -20.14 -3.31 -13.44
C HIS A 133 -19.77 -3.77 -12.03
N THR A 134 -20.75 -4.29 -11.29
CA THR A 134 -20.58 -4.87 -9.96
C THR A 134 -21.19 -6.25 -9.94
N VAL A 135 -20.42 -7.26 -9.52
CA VAL A 135 -20.88 -8.65 -9.40
C VAL A 135 -20.80 -9.09 -7.94
N ILE A 136 -21.89 -9.69 -7.44
CA ILE A 136 -21.92 -10.37 -6.15
C ILE A 136 -22.25 -11.83 -6.45
N THR A 137 -21.26 -12.71 -6.29
CA THR A 137 -21.40 -14.14 -6.59
C THR A 137 -22.12 -14.91 -5.48
N GLY A 138 -22.04 -14.39 -4.25
CA GLY A 138 -22.77 -14.89 -3.09
C GLY A 138 -24.09 -14.18 -2.86
N ASN A 139 -24.60 -14.28 -1.62
CA ASN A 139 -25.81 -13.59 -1.22
C ASN A 139 -25.56 -12.08 -1.00
N LEU A 140 -26.54 -11.26 -1.38
CA LEU A 140 -26.61 -9.86 -0.97
C LEU A 140 -27.66 -9.70 0.13
N THR A 141 -27.25 -9.13 1.27
CA THR A 141 -28.16 -8.75 2.37
C THR A 141 -28.10 -7.24 2.57
N VAL A 142 -29.25 -6.56 2.54
CA VAL A 142 -29.37 -5.11 2.78
C VAL A 142 -30.28 -4.90 3.99
N GLN A 143 -29.72 -4.38 5.09
CA GLN A 143 -30.46 -4.10 6.34
C GLN A 143 -30.81 -2.62 6.51
N GLY A 144 -31.01 -1.92 5.39
CA GLY A 144 -31.45 -0.52 5.36
C GLY A 144 -32.97 -0.40 5.28
N THR A 145 -33.47 0.83 5.37
CA THR A 145 -34.89 1.14 5.20
C THR A 145 -35.31 1.35 3.74
N GLN A 146 -34.34 1.51 2.83
CA GLN A 146 -34.57 1.72 1.40
C GLN A 146 -33.52 1.00 0.56
N THR A 147 -33.97 0.39 -0.54
CA THR A 147 -33.13 -0.05 -1.66
C THR A 147 -33.68 0.64 -2.91
N LYS A 148 -32.84 1.38 -3.64
CA LYS A 148 -33.21 2.07 -4.87
C LYS A 148 -32.50 1.40 -6.05
N VAL A 149 -33.27 0.93 -7.03
CA VAL A 149 -32.76 0.30 -8.25
C VAL A 149 -33.21 1.12 -9.43
N GLU A 150 -32.28 1.82 -10.07
CA GLU A 150 -32.52 2.56 -11.31
C GLU A 150 -31.91 1.77 -12.47
N SER A 151 -32.69 0.82 -13.00
CA SER A 151 -32.27 0.01 -14.15
C SER A 151 -33.38 -0.05 -15.19
N THR A 152 -33.00 -0.29 -16.45
CA THR A 152 -33.96 -0.57 -17.53
C THR A 152 -34.57 -1.95 -17.41
N THR A 153 -33.85 -2.90 -16.78
CA THR A 153 -34.25 -4.29 -16.62
C THR A 153 -33.84 -4.80 -15.25
N LEU A 154 -34.70 -5.61 -14.62
CA LEU A 154 -34.39 -6.41 -13.45
C LEU A 154 -34.81 -7.85 -13.76
N VAL A 155 -33.89 -8.81 -13.59
CA VAL A 155 -34.15 -10.23 -13.83
C VAL A 155 -33.94 -10.99 -12.53
N THR A 156 -34.97 -11.71 -12.09
CA THR A 156 -34.93 -12.61 -10.94
C THR A 156 -35.34 -14.00 -11.41
N THR A 157 -34.49 -15.00 -11.19
CA THR A 157 -34.77 -16.37 -11.62
C THR A 157 -35.56 -17.18 -10.60
N ASP A 158 -35.64 -16.70 -9.35
CA ASP A 158 -36.45 -17.34 -8.32
C ASP A 158 -37.94 -17.28 -8.69
N LYS A 159 -38.67 -18.35 -8.41
CA LYS A 159 -40.11 -18.43 -8.67
C LYS A 159 -40.92 -17.55 -7.70
N THR A 160 -40.36 -17.21 -6.54
CA THR A 160 -41.04 -16.40 -5.53
C THR A 160 -40.23 -15.14 -5.21
N ILE A 161 -40.82 -13.98 -5.46
CA ILE A 161 -40.31 -12.70 -4.96
C ILE A 161 -41.16 -12.32 -3.74
N GLU A 162 -40.52 -12.24 -2.58
CA GLU A 162 -41.17 -11.75 -1.36
C GLU A 162 -40.89 -10.25 -1.19
N LEU A 163 -41.95 -9.44 -1.32
CA LEU A 163 -41.87 -7.97 -1.24
C LEU A 163 -42.22 -7.42 0.14
N SER A 164 -42.62 -8.29 1.07
CA SER A 164 -42.92 -7.97 2.46
C SER A 164 -42.75 -9.21 3.32
N ASN A 165 -42.14 -9.06 4.49
CA ASN A 165 -41.99 -10.10 5.50
C ASN A 165 -43.16 -10.12 6.51
N ALA A 166 -44.21 -9.33 6.28
CA ALA A 166 -45.38 -9.31 7.16
C ALA A 166 -46.12 -10.66 7.09
N ALA A 167 -46.57 -11.15 8.24
CA ALA A 167 -47.31 -12.40 8.36
C ALA A 167 -48.62 -12.42 7.54
N ILE A 168 -49.19 -11.25 7.25
CA ILE A 168 -50.34 -11.09 6.36
C ILE A 168 -49.98 -10.04 5.30
N LYS A 169 -49.75 -10.51 4.07
CA LYS A 169 -49.45 -9.67 2.91
C LYS A 169 -50.76 -9.10 2.37
N THR A 170 -51.16 -7.93 2.83
CA THR A 170 -52.36 -7.24 2.34
C THR A 170 -51.99 -6.01 1.52
N THR A 171 -52.87 -5.62 0.59
CA THR A 171 -52.71 -4.40 -0.22
C THR A 171 -52.92 -3.12 0.60
N ALA A 172 -53.39 -3.22 1.85
CA ALA A 172 -53.76 -2.06 2.67
C ALA A 172 -52.58 -1.22 3.17
N THR A 173 -51.35 -1.75 3.13
CA THR A 173 -50.12 -1.03 3.53
C THR A 173 -49.28 -0.53 2.35
N ALA A 174 -49.68 -0.81 1.11
CA ALA A 174 -49.01 -0.29 -0.08
C ALA A 174 -49.47 1.14 -0.36
N THR A 175 -48.65 2.14 -0.02
CA THR A 175 -48.97 3.58 -0.18
C THR A 175 -48.50 4.17 -1.52
N GLY A 176 -48.42 3.35 -2.57
CA GLY A 176 -47.99 3.76 -3.92
C GLY A 176 -48.68 2.94 -5.01
N ALA A 177 -48.37 3.20 -6.28
CA ALA A 177 -49.02 2.59 -7.45
C ALA A 177 -48.85 1.05 -7.61
N GLY A 178 -48.43 0.34 -6.56
CA GLY A 178 -48.23 -1.10 -6.54
C GLY A 178 -47.08 -1.57 -7.43
N ILE A 179 -46.97 -2.88 -7.55
CA ILE A 179 -46.27 -3.55 -8.65
C ILE A 179 -47.25 -3.49 -9.82
N GLN A 180 -46.89 -2.88 -10.94
CA GLN A 180 -47.64 -3.04 -12.19
C GLN A 180 -47.21 -4.30 -12.91
#